data_AF-A0A8T4A3Q9-F1
#
_entry.id   AF-A0A8T4A3Q9-F1
#
_cell.length_a   1.000
_cell.length_b   1.000
_cell.length_c   1.000
_cell.angle_alpha   90.00
_cell.angle_beta   90.00
_cell.angle_gamma   90.00
#
_symmetry.space_group_name_H-M   'P 1'
#
loop_
_entity.id
_entity.type
_entity.pdbx_description
1 polymer ?
#
loop_
_entity_poly.entity_id
_entity_poly.type
_entity_poly.pdbx_seq_one_letter_code
_entity_poly.pdbx_strand_id
1 'polypeptide(L)' 'MSEANSNNRETTSIRIDPKLWKEAKMKALEKDMSIGQYIEELIIKDVKNKK' A
#
# COMPACT_ATOMS: atom_id res chain seq x y z
N MET A 1 -3.51 -4.86 -30.07
CA MET A 1 -3.34 -5.26 -28.66
C MET A 1 -2.93 -4.01 -27.90
N SER A 2 -3.73 -3.59 -26.93
CA SER A 2 -3.50 -2.35 -26.19
C SER A 2 -2.40 -2.59 -25.15
N GLU A 3 -1.21 -2.03 -25.40
CA GLU A 3 -0.11 -1.93 -24.44
C GLU A 3 -0.53 -0.99 -23.29
N ALA A 4 -1.01 -1.56 -22.19
CA ALA A 4 -1.33 -0.79 -20.99
C ALA A 4 -0.09 -0.73 -20.07
N ASN A 5 0.67 0.36 -20.19
CA ASN A 5 1.62 0.95 -19.23
C ASN A 5 2.21 0.01 -18.17
N SER A 6 3.43 -0.45 -18.39
CA SER A 6 4.27 -1.08 -17.37
C SER A 6 4.63 -0.07 -16.26
N ASN A 7 3.86 -0.10 -15.18
CA ASN A 7 4.33 -0.22 -13.79
C ASN A 7 5.69 0.43 -13.44
N ASN A 8 5.80 1.77 -13.41
CA ASN A 8 6.90 2.46 -12.73
C ASN A 8 6.73 2.43 -11.19
N ARG A 9 6.52 1.24 -10.61
CA ARG A 9 6.56 1.07 -9.16
C ARG A 9 7.96 0.66 -8.74
N GLU A 10 8.57 1.45 -7.87
CA GLU A 10 9.89 1.16 -7.32
C GLU A 10 9.78 0.51 -5.95
N THR A 11 10.66 -0.46 -5.68
CA THR A 11 10.75 -1.08 -4.36
C THR A 11 11.29 -0.07 -3.35
N THR A 12 10.46 0.28 -2.37
CA THR A 12 10.84 1.21 -1.30
C THR A 12 11.01 0.43 0.01
N SER A 13 12.14 0.64 0.69
CA SER A 13 12.38 0.08 2.02
C SER A 13 11.89 1.06 3.09
N ILE A 14 11.05 0.60 4.02
CA ILE A 14 10.55 1.38 5.15
C ILE A 14 10.86 0.69 6.47
N ARG A 15 11.12 1.46 7.52
CA ARG A 15 11.18 0.95 8.90
C ARG A 15 9.81 1.16 9.55
N ILE A 16 9.29 0.12 10.18
CA ILE A 16 7.97 0.12 10.81
C ILE A 16 8.00 -0.72 12.08
N ASP A 17 7.21 -0.34 13.07
CA ASP A 17 7.03 -1.14 14.28
C ASP A 17 6.49 -2.55 13.91
N PRO A 18 7.09 -3.64 14.42
CA PRO A 18 6.67 -5.00 14.07
C PRO A 18 5.23 -5.35 14.46
N LYS A 19 4.71 -4.78 15.57
CA LYS A 19 3.33 -5.03 16.01
C LYS A 19 2.35 -4.33 15.08
N LEU A 20 2.63 -3.07 14.75
CA LEU A 20 1.85 -2.32 13.76
C LEU A 20 1.86 -3.00 12.39
N TRP A 21 3.02 -3.52 11.95
CA TRP A 21 3.12 -4.24 10.67
C TRP A 21 2.25 -5.51 10.63
N LYS A 22 2.20 -6.23 11.76
CA LYS A 22 1.31 -7.41 11.90
C LYS A 22 -0.15 -7.01 11.77
N GLU A 23 -0.57 -5.94 12.45
CA GLU A 23 -1.93 -5.42 12.34
C GLU A 23 -2.27 -4.95 10.93
N ALA A 24 -1.36 -4.25 10.27
CA ALA A 24 -1.54 -3.81 8.88
C ALA A 24 -1.73 -5.00 7.92
N LYS A 25 -0.96 -6.07 8.11
CA LYS A 25 -1.12 -7.32 7.34
C LYS A 25 -2.48 -7.97 7.57
N MET A 26 -2.95 -8.04 8.83
CA MET A 26 -4.28 -8.58 9.13
C MET A 26 -5.37 -7.75 8.45
N LYS A 27 -5.29 -6.42 8.51
CA LYS A 27 -6.22 -5.53 7.80
C LYS A 27 -6.19 -5.66 6.28
N ALA A 28 -5.01 -5.91 5.71
CA ALA A 28 -4.89 -6.16 4.27
C ALA A 28 -5.61 -7.47 3.88
N LEU A 29 -5.48 -8.52 4.70
CA LEU A 29 -6.18 -9.79 4.51
C LEU A 29 -7.70 -9.65 4.68
N GLU A 30 -8.17 -8.93 5.70
CA GLU A 30 -9.59 -8.64 5.91
C GLU A 30 -10.23 -7.92 4.71
N LYS A 31 -9.41 -7.19 3.93
CA LYS A 31 -9.82 -6.42 2.76
C LYS A 31 -9.52 -7.11 1.43
N ASP A 32 -9.09 -8.37 1.46
CA ASP A 32 -8.71 -9.15 0.28
C ASP A 32 -7.71 -8.43 -0.65
N MET A 33 -6.70 -7.79 -0.06
CA MET A 33 -5.67 -7.06 -0.80
C MET A 33 -4.26 -7.33 -0.28
N SER A 34 -3.26 -7.06 -1.11
CA SER A 34 -1.86 -7.14 -0.69
C SER A 34 -1.50 -6.03 0.29
N ILE A 35 -0.50 -6.28 1.14
CA ILE A 35 0.03 -5.27 2.06
C ILE A 35 0.54 -4.02 1.33
N GLY A 36 1.11 -4.18 0.14
CA GLY A 36 1.58 -3.06 -0.69
C GLY A 36 0.42 -2.17 -1.16
N GLN A 37 -0.65 -2.78 -1.70
CA GLN A 37 -1.86 -2.06 -2.09
C GLN A 37 -2.51 -1.34 -0.91
N TYR A 38 -2.59 -2.00 0.25
CA TYR A 38 -3.14 -1.41 1.46
C TYR A 38 -2.39 -0.15 1.89
N ILE A 39 -1.06 -0.19 1.89
CA ILE A 39 -0.21 0.95 2.25
C ILE A 39 -0.32 2.06 1.21
N GLU A 40 -0.27 1.71 -0.08
CA GLU A 40 -0.40 2.68 -1.17
C GLU A 40 -1.75 3.42 -1.09
N GLU A 41 -2.86 2.71 -0.82
CA GLU A 41 -4.16 3.34 -0.57
C GLU A 41 -4.16 4.27 0.64
N LEU A 42 -3.52 3.88 1.75
CA LEU A 42 -3.43 4.72 2.94
C LEU A 42 -2.64 6.00 2.66
N ILE A 43 -1.51 5.90 1.97
CA ILE A 43 -0.70 7.05 1.54
C ILE A 43 -1.51 7.94 0.59
N ILE A 44 -2.21 7.35 -0.39
CA ILE A 44 -3.06 8.10 -1.31
C ILE A 44 -4.16 8.85 -0.56
N LYS A 45 -4.83 8.20 0.40
CA LYS A 45 -5.89 8.80 1.21
C LYS A 45 -5.35 9.98 2.02
N ASP A 46 -4.19 9.82 2.64
CA ASP A 46 -3.55 10.88 3.42
C ASP A 46 -3.12 12.07 2.53
N VAL A 47 -2.38 11.78 1.45
CA VAL A 47 -1.86 12.80 0.53
C VAL A 47 -2.97 13.54 -0.25
N LYS A 48 -4.06 12.85 -0.62
CA LYS A 48 -5.20 13.47 -1.33
C LYS A 48 -6.18 14.16 -0.40
N ASN A 49 -6.26 13.78 0.87
CA ASN A 49 -6.95 14.54 1.90
C ASN A 49 -6.12 15.75 2.34
N LYS A 50 -5.68 16.56 1.37
CA LYS A 50 -5.13 17.89 1.65
C LYS A 50 -6.18 18.67 2.43
N LYS A 51 -5.85 18.98 3.68
CA LYS A 51 -6.51 20.07 4.44
C LYS A 51 -6.41 21.37 3.66
#